data_AF-A0A1E5LJE9-F1
#
_entry.id   AF-A0A1E5LJE9-F1
#
_cell.length_a   1.000
_cell.length_b   1.000
_cell.length_c   1.000
_cell.angle_alpha   90.00
_cell.angle_beta   90.00
_cell.angle_gamma   90.00
#
_symmetry.space_group_name_H-M   'P 1'
#
loop_
_entity.id
_entity.type
_entity.pdbx_description
1 polymer ?
#
loop_
_entity_poly.entity_id
_entity_poly.type
_entity_poly.pdbx_seq_one_letter_code
_entity_poly.pdbx_strand_id
1 'polypeptide(L)'
;MGMPNFPEDFNGLPDFEKNNVLLYLLASVGSEELALAHIMNAEGEKIQAAVAAFNDDCLTIDDLLSVNDNVNDVLKTVIKKEMLLQFKVENIQQLFDTVEDC
;
A
#
# COMPACT_ATOMS: atom_id res chain seq x y z
N MET A 1 -14.41 -9.56 10.01
CA MET A 1 -12.97 -9.43 10.34
C MET A 1 -12.83 -8.12 11.10
N GLY A 2 -12.39 -8.16 12.36
CA GLY A 2 -12.41 -7.00 13.26
C GLY A 2 -11.21 -6.08 13.06
N MET A 3 -11.43 -4.77 13.23
CA MET A 3 -10.37 -3.77 13.29
C MET A 3 -9.44 -4.00 14.49
N PRO A 4 -8.16 -3.59 14.40
CA PRO A 4 -7.27 -3.54 15.56
C PRO A 4 -7.80 -2.56 16.60
N ASN A 5 -7.72 -2.93 17.88
CA ASN A 5 -8.11 -2.08 19.01
C ASN A 5 -6.88 -1.29 19.48
N PHE A 6 -6.93 0.05 19.44
CA PHE A 6 -5.81 0.92 19.82
C PHE A 6 -5.93 1.38 21.29
N PRO A 7 -4.83 1.44 22.07
CA PRO A 7 -4.86 1.88 23.47
C PRO A 7 -4.90 3.42 23.63
N GLU A 8 -5.41 3.88 24.78
CA GLU A 8 -5.54 5.30 25.14
C GLU A 8 -4.22 5.90 25.68
N ASP A 9 -3.81 7.01 25.04
CA ASP A 9 -2.73 7.96 25.34
C ASP A 9 -1.26 7.47 25.28
N PHE A 10 -0.50 8.07 24.36
CA PHE A 10 0.83 7.63 23.92
C PHE A 10 1.97 8.11 24.84
N ASN A 11 1.76 9.22 25.55
CA ASN A 11 2.82 9.89 26.33
C ASN A 11 3.04 9.28 27.73
N GLY A 12 2.17 8.36 28.18
CA GLY A 12 2.23 7.75 29.51
C GLY A 12 2.63 6.27 29.53
N LEU A 13 2.91 5.66 28.38
CA LEU A 13 3.16 4.23 28.29
C LEU A 13 4.61 3.87 28.73
N PRO A 14 4.81 2.74 29.43
CA PRO A 14 6.16 2.20 29.69
C PRO A 14 6.91 1.95 28.37
N ASP A 15 8.25 2.08 28.34
CA ASP A 15 9.03 1.99 27.10
C ASP A 15 8.87 0.66 26.34
N PHE A 16 8.59 -0.44 27.06
CA PHE A 16 8.27 -1.73 26.45
C PHE A 16 6.98 -1.69 25.61
N GLU A 17 6.01 -0.85 25.97
CA GLU A 17 4.78 -0.67 25.20
C GLU A 17 4.98 0.29 24.02
N LYS A 18 5.87 1.28 24.12
CA LYS A 18 6.21 2.18 22.99
C LYS A 18 6.80 1.44 21.79
N ASN A 19 7.74 0.52 22.03
CA ASN A 19 8.32 -0.31 20.96
C ASN A 19 7.28 -1.22 20.30
N ASN A 20 6.32 -1.74 21.06
CA ASN A 20 5.20 -2.51 20.52
C ASN A 20 4.33 -1.63 19.61
N VAL A 21 4.05 -0.39 19.99
CA VAL A 21 3.27 0.53 19.15
C VAL A 21 4.01 0.86 17.85
N LEU A 22 5.31 1.11 17.90
CA LEU A 22 6.09 1.37 16.69
C LEU A 22 6.12 0.16 15.74
N LEU A 23 6.21 -1.06 16.28
CA LEU A 23 6.08 -2.29 15.50
C LEU A 23 4.68 -2.43 14.87
N TYR A 24 3.62 -2.08 15.59
CA TYR A 24 2.26 -2.08 15.05
C TYR A 24 2.07 -1.04 13.94
N LEU A 25 2.68 0.14 14.08
CA LEU A 25 2.68 1.16 13.01
C LEU A 25 3.40 0.65 11.78
N LEU A 26 4.57 0.03 11.92
CA LEU A 26 5.29 -0.57 10.79
C LEU A 26 4.50 -1.73 10.16
N ALA A 27 3.85 -2.58 10.96
CA ALA A 27 2.98 -3.64 10.48
C ALA A 27 1.77 -3.09 9.70
N SER A 28 1.25 -1.92 10.10
CA SER A 28 0.17 -1.24 9.36
C SER A 28 0.63 -0.76 7.98
N VAL A 29 1.86 -0.24 7.87
CA VAL A 29 2.49 0.09 6.57
C VAL A 29 2.63 -1.17 5.72
N GLY A 30 3.17 -2.26 6.28
CA GLY A 30 3.30 -3.53 5.55
C GLY A 30 1.95 -4.11 5.09
N SER A 31 0.87 -3.86 5.83
CA SER A 31 -0.48 -4.25 5.42
C SER A 31 -1.01 -3.40 4.26
N GLU A 32 -0.70 -2.10 4.23
CA GLU A 32 -1.01 -1.22 3.09
C GLU A 32 -0.21 -1.62 1.84
N GLU A 33 1.09 -1.91 1.98
CA GLU A 33 1.95 -2.45 0.92
C GLU A 33 1.38 -3.74 0.30
N LEU A 34 0.95 -4.68 1.15
CA LEU A 34 0.33 -5.92 0.69
C LEU A 34 -0.97 -5.64 -0.10
N ALA A 35 -1.77 -4.68 0.34
CA ALA A 35 -2.97 -4.26 -0.39
C ALA A 35 -2.63 -3.64 -1.76
N LEU A 36 -1.57 -2.82 -1.84
CA LEU A 36 -1.09 -2.26 -3.12
C LEU A 36 -0.58 -3.37 -4.07
N ALA A 37 0.12 -4.38 -3.55
CA ALA A 37 0.56 -5.52 -4.33
C ALA A 37 -0.63 -6.30 -4.95
N HIS A 38 -1.72 -6.46 -4.19
CA HIS A 38 -2.95 -7.06 -4.72
C HIS A 38 -3.60 -6.23 -5.83
N ILE A 39 -3.60 -4.89 -5.70
CA ILE A 39 -4.08 -4.00 -6.76
C ILE A 39 -3.22 -4.16 -8.02
N MET A 40 -1.90 -4.15 -7.88
CA MET A 40 -0.98 -4.33 -9.03
C MET A 40 -1.19 -5.67 -9.74
N ASN A 41 -1.39 -6.75 -8.98
CA ASN A 41 -1.70 -8.06 -9.55
C ASN A 41 -3.04 -8.06 -10.30
N ALA A 42 -4.09 -7.47 -9.73
CA ALA A 42 -5.39 -7.37 -10.38
C ALA A 42 -5.34 -6.53 -11.68
N GLU A 43 -4.54 -5.46 -11.70
CA GLU A 43 -4.29 -4.69 -12.92
C GLU A 43 -3.52 -5.51 -13.98
N GLY A 44 -2.60 -6.38 -13.55
CA GLY A 44 -1.94 -7.35 -14.43
C GLY A 44 -2.91 -8.38 -15.04
N GLU A 45 -3.80 -8.95 -14.22
CA GLU A 45 -4.85 -9.86 -14.67
C GLU A 45 -5.82 -9.16 -15.65
N LYS A 46 -6.15 -7.89 -15.41
CA LYS A 46 -6.96 -7.07 -16.32
C LYS A 46 -6.32 -6.94 -17.70
N ILE A 47 -5.00 -6.67 -17.77
CA ILE A 47 -4.26 -6.62 -19.04
C ILE A 47 -4.33 -7.97 -19.75
N GLN A 48 -4.08 -9.07 -19.04
CA GLN A 48 -4.10 -10.41 -19.62
C GLN A 48 -5.48 -10.75 -20.20
N ALA A 49 -6.56 -10.42 -19.47
CA ALA A 49 -7.93 -10.61 -19.93
C ALA A 49 -8.24 -9.78 -21.18
N ALA A 50 -7.79 -8.53 -21.23
CA ALA A 50 -7.96 -7.66 -22.40
C ALA A 50 -7.21 -8.21 -23.63
N VAL A 51 -5.97 -8.67 -23.45
CA VAL A 51 -5.17 -9.29 -24.53
C VAL A 51 -5.83 -10.58 -25.03
N ALA A 52 -6.35 -11.41 -24.13
CA ALA A 52 -7.07 -12.62 -24.51
C ALA A 52 -8.33 -12.29 -25.34
N ALA A 53 -9.14 -11.33 -24.88
CA ALA A 53 -10.33 -10.89 -25.61
C ALA A 53 -10.01 -10.25 -26.97
N PHE A 54 -8.89 -9.53 -27.09
CA PHE A 54 -8.42 -9.02 -28.38
C PHE A 54 -8.03 -10.13 -29.35
N ASN A 55 -7.33 -11.17 -28.88
CA ASN A 55 -6.96 -12.32 -29.71
C ASN A 55 -8.18 -13.13 -30.19
N ASP A 56 -9.29 -13.08 -29.46
CA ASP A 56 -10.57 -13.69 -29.82
C ASP A 56 -11.43 -12.76 -30.71
N ASP A 57 -10.85 -11.70 -31.29
CA ASP A 57 -11.53 -10.67 -32.09
C ASP A 57 -12.73 -9.99 -31.37
N CYS A 58 -12.77 -10.03 -30.03
CA CYS A 58 -13.83 -9.45 -29.21
C CYS A 58 -13.58 -7.98 -28.84
N LEU A 59 -12.35 -7.49 -29.03
CA LEU A 59 -11.95 -6.11 -28.73
C LEU A 59 -11.22 -5.49 -29.91
N THR A 60 -11.31 -4.17 -30.01
CA THR A 60 -10.53 -3.37 -30.96
C THR A 60 -9.19 -2.94 -30.36
N ILE A 61 -8.30 -2.41 -31.20
CA ILE A 61 -7.05 -1.80 -30.73
C ILE A 61 -7.32 -0.60 -29.82
N ASP A 62 -8.36 0.18 -30.11
CA ASP A 62 -8.73 1.35 -29.29
C ASP A 62 -9.17 0.93 -27.88
N ASP A 63 -9.86 -0.22 -27.76
CA ASP A 63 -10.22 -0.79 -26.46
C ASP A 63 -8.98 -1.20 -25.66
N LEU A 64 -7.99 -1.82 -26.31
CA LEU A 64 -6.71 -2.19 -25.67
C LEU A 64 -5.95 -0.95 -25.18
N LEU A 65 -5.89 0.11 -25.98
CA LEU A 65 -5.26 1.37 -25.60
C LEU A 65 -5.98 2.01 -24.40
N SER A 66 -7.31 1.98 -24.39
CA SER A 66 -8.12 2.46 -23.27
C SER A 66 -7.85 1.67 -21.98
N VAL A 67 -7.72 0.33 -22.06
CA VAL A 67 -7.33 -0.49 -20.90
C VAL A 67 -5.93 -0.13 -20.42
N ASN A 68 -4.97 0.03 -21.32
CA ASN A 68 -3.60 0.41 -20.99
C ASN A 68 -3.53 1.78 -20.30
N ASP A 69 -4.28 2.77 -20.79
CA ASP A 69 -4.33 4.10 -20.19
C ASP A 69 -4.95 4.05 -18.79
N ASN A 70 -6.01 3.25 -18.61
CA ASN A 70 -6.60 3.03 -17.29
C ASN A 70 -5.62 2.40 -16.30
N VAL A 71 -4.91 1.34 -16.71
CA VAL A 71 -3.90 0.68 -15.87
C VAL A 71 -2.78 1.65 -15.52
N ASN A 72 -2.32 2.46 -16.48
CA ASN A 72 -1.30 3.48 -16.23
C ASN A 72 -1.74 4.50 -15.19
N ASP A 73 -3.01 4.93 -15.20
CA ASP A 73 -3.53 5.86 -14.20
C ASP A 73 -3.66 5.24 -12.81
N VAL A 74 -4.01 3.94 -12.72
CA VAL A 74 -3.97 3.19 -11.47
C VAL A 74 -2.53 3.09 -10.95
N LEU A 75 -1.56 2.72 -11.79
CA LEU A 75 -0.15 2.62 -11.40
C LEU A 75 0.43 3.96 -10.97
N LYS A 76 0.08 5.08 -11.62
CA LYS A 76 0.43 6.42 -11.13
C LYS A 76 -0.14 6.69 -9.74
N THR A 77 -1.32 6.17 -9.43
CA THR A 77 -1.94 6.31 -8.10
C THR A 77 -1.25 5.41 -7.07
N VAL A 78 -0.86 4.19 -7.44
CA VAL A 78 -0.04 3.30 -6.60
C VAL A 78 1.28 3.98 -6.25
N ILE A 79 2.02 4.51 -7.22
CA ILE A 79 3.28 5.24 -6.98
C ILE A 79 3.09 6.42 -6.02
N LYS A 80 1.97 7.15 -6.13
CA LYS A 80 1.66 8.22 -5.17
C LYS A 80 1.43 7.68 -3.76
N LYS A 81 0.86 6.49 -3.62
CA LYS A 81 0.69 5.83 -2.32
C LYS A 81 2.01 5.33 -1.76
N GLU A 82 2.87 4.72 -2.57
CA GLU A 82 4.24 4.33 -2.21
C GLU A 82 5.02 5.53 -1.62
N MET A 83 4.95 6.71 -2.25
CA MET A 83 5.57 7.92 -1.71
C MET A 83 5.00 8.33 -0.33
N LEU A 84 3.69 8.18 -0.12
CA LEU A 84 3.07 8.48 1.18
C LEU A 84 3.44 7.44 2.24
N LEU A 85 3.57 6.16 1.85
CA LEU A 85 4.02 5.08 2.73
C LEU A 85 5.47 5.29 3.15
N GLN A 86 6.33 5.72 2.21
CA GLN A 86 7.71 6.11 2.52
C GLN A 86 7.74 7.19 3.61
N PHE A 87 6.95 8.27 3.48
CA PHE A 87 6.90 9.30 4.52
C PHE A 87 6.40 8.77 5.88
N LYS A 88 5.47 7.81 5.89
CA LYS A 88 5.05 7.14 7.15
C LYS A 88 6.21 6.38 7.79
N VAL A 89 6.97 5.61 7.01
CA VAL A 89 8.12 4.84 7.51
C VAL A 89 9.21 5.78 8.04
N GLU A 90 9.52 6.86 7.32
CA GLU A 90 10.50 7.86 7.76
C GLU A 90 10.09 8.49 9.10
N ASN A 91 8.81 8.84 9.28
CA ASN A 91 8.28 9.35 10.54
C ASN A 91 8.36 8.31 11.67
N ILE A 92 8.05 7.04 11.39
CA ILE A 92 8.16 5.95 12.37
C ILE A 92 9.63 5.77 12.78
N GLN A 93 10.57 5.83 11.83
CA GLN A 93 11.99 5.72 12.10
C GLN A 93 12.48 6.86 13.01
N GLN A 94 12.07 8.11 12.76
CA GLN A 94 12.40 9.25 13.62
C GLN A 94 11.88 9.06 15.06
N LEU A 95 10.70 8.44 15.22
CA LEU A 95 10.14 8.12 16.53
C LEU A 95 10.98 7.04 17.24
N PHE A 96 11.46 6.02 16.53
CA PHE A 96 12.37 5.01 17.08
C PHE A 96 13.65 5.64 17.62
N ASP A 97 14.30 6.48 16.81
CA ASP A 97 15.56 7.15 17.19
C ASP A 97 15.38 7.99 18.47
N THR A 98 14.23 8.66 18.61
CA THR A 98 13.90 9.46 19.82
C THR A 98 13.69 8.60 21.07
N VAL A 99 13.21 7.37 20.93
CA VAL A 99 12.98 6.45 22.05
C VAL A 99 14.29 5.80 22.52
N GLU A 100 15.26 5.57 21.64
CA GLU A 100 16.58 5.01 22.01
C GLU A 100 17.48 6.01 22.75
N ASP A 101 17.26 7.32 22.57
CA ASP A 101 18.03 8.39 23.22
C ASP A 101 17.57 8.72 24.67
N CYS A 102 16.54 8.05 25.19
CA CYS A 102 16.02 8.21 26.57
C CYS A 102 16.55 7.14 27.54
#